data_AF-A0A3N5I680-F1
#
_entry.id   AF-A0A3N5I680-F1
#
_cell.length_a   1.000
_cell.length_b   1.000
_cell.length_c   1.000
_cell.angle_alpha   90.00
_cell.angle_beta   90.00
_cell.angle_gamma   90.00
#
_symmetry.space_group_name_H-M   'P 1'
#
loop_
_entity.id
_entity.type
_entity.pdbx_description
1 polymer ?
#
loop_
_entity_poly.entity_id
_entity_poly.type
_entity_poly.pdbx_seq_one_letter_code
_entity_poly.pdbx_strand_id
1 'polypeptide(L)'
;MNRGVSSMWGTLRTQFSKEWTLYAILGLLVVALWLPRLQGPIDLRWDGGVYYVLGTSIAEGKSYRLLNEPSEIQANQYPPLLPLIIAAHQLVLGTSDPLIVGRLLRFSSCVAFLAYIFAIHALLRQYLSSAFAFWVTVVSLLNVHTYFLSDLCFPDMLFVTRMTPGRVEWVY
;
A
#
# COMPACT_ATOMS: atom_id res chain seq x y z
N MET A 1 16.24 26.43 -41.40
CA MET A 1 16.06 26.56 -39.94
C MET A 1 15.36 25.34 -39.29
N ASN A 2 15.71 24.08 -39.65
CA ASN A 2 15.01 22.87 -39.14
C ASN A 2 15.79 22.00 -38.14
N ARG A 3 17.03 22.38 -37.76
CA ARG A 3 17.86 21.54 -36.88
C ARG A 3 17.48 21.62 -35.39
N GLY A 4 16.94 22.75 -34.93
CA GLY A 4 16.64 22.98 -33.50
C GLY A 4 15.45 22.19 -32.96
N VAL A 5 14.38 22.05 -33.74
CA VAL A 5 13.17 21.33 -33.29
C VAL A 5 13.47 19.83 -33.16
N SER A 6 14.15 19.21 -34.14
CA SER A 6 14.49 17.78 -34.08
C SER A 6 15.36 17.39 -32.87
N SER A 7 16.23 18.30 -32.42
CA SER A 7 17.11 18.11 -31.25
C SER A 7 16.32 18.15 -29.93
N MET A 8 15.33 19.03 -29.81
CA MET A 8 14.50 19.14 -28.60
C MET A 8 13.63 17.89 -28.38
N TRP A 9 13.02 17.36 -29.44
CA TRP A 9 12.23 16.12 -29.38
C TRP A 9 13.07 14.89 -29.04
N GLY A 10 14.31 14.82 -29.52
CA GLY A 10 15.26 13.76 -29.16
C GLY A 10 15.66 13.78 -27.69
N THR A 11 15.93 14.98 -27.14
CA THR A 11 16.27 15.15 -25.72
C THR A 11 15.10 14.82 -24.79
N LEU A 12 13.88 15.25 -25.14
CA LEU A 12 12.68 14.91 -24.35
C LEU A 12 12.42 13.41 -24.36
N ARG A 13 12.46 12.75 -25.52
CA ARG A 13 12.25 11.30 -25.64
C ARG A 13 13.28 10.50 -24.84
N THR A 14 14.54 10.91 -24.87
CA THR A 14 15.61 10.22 -24.12
C THR A 14 15.52 10.43 -22.61
N GLN A 15 15.08 11.61 -22.15
CA GLN A 15 14.82 11.83 -20.73
C GLN A 15 13.61 11.03 -20.24
N PHE A 16 12.50 11.03 -20.99
CA PHE A 16 11.34 10.19 -20.66
C PHE A 16 11.71 8.71 -20.62
N SER A 17 12.47 8.19 -21.60
CA SER A 17 12.88 6.78 -21.58
C SER A 17 13.75 6.41 -20.37
N LYS A 18 14.55 7.35 -19.86
CA LYS A 18 15.38 7.12 -18.67
C LYS A 18 14.52 7.02 -17.41
N GLU A 19 13.56 7.93 -17.23
CA GLU A 19 12.67 7.89 -16.07
C GLU A 19 11.81 6.62 -16.06
N TRP A 20 11.23 6.24 -17.20
CA TRP A 20 10.50 4.97 -17.32
C TRP A 20 11.36 3.75 -17.00
N THR A 21 12.64 3.78 -17.42
CA THR A 21 13.59 2.72 -17.06
C THR A 21 13.77 2.63 -15.54
N LEU A 22 13.87 3.77 -14.83
CA LEU A 22 14.02 3.77 -13.38
C LEU A 22 12.77 3.23 -12.67
N TYR A 23 11.57 3.62 -13.10
CA TYR A 23 10.33 3.05 -12.56
C TYR A 23 10.23 1.55 -12.83
N ALA A 24 10.63 1.09 -14.02
CA ALA A 24 10.65 -0.33 -14.34
C ALA A 24 11.64 -1.09 -13.43
N ILE A 25 12.85 -0.54 -13.21
CA ILE A 25 13.83 -1.14 -12.29
C ILE A 25 13.27 -1.19 -10.86
N LEU A 26 12.68 -0.10 -10.36
CA LEU A 26 12.05 -0.08 -9.03
C LEU A 26 10.93 -1.12 -8.93
N GLY A 27 10.09 -1.24 -9.95
CA GLY A 27 9.04 -2.25 -10.02
C GLY A 27 9.59 -3.67 -9.98
N LEU A 28 10.66 -3.94 -10.73
CA LEU A 28 11.35 -5.24 -10.70
C LEU A 28 11.96 -5.54 -9.33
N LEU A 29 12.53 -4.54 -8.64
CA LEU A 29 13.05 -4.70 -7.29
C LEU A 29 11.93 -5.01 -6.29
N VAL A 30 10.79 -4.33 -6.39
CA VAL A 30 9.60 -4.65 -5.59
C VAL A 30 9.16 -6.09 -5.84
N VAL A 31 9.02 -6.51 -7.10
CA VAL A 31 8.66 -7.89 -7.45
C VAL A 31 9.67 -8.88 -6.88
N ALA A 32 10.97 -8.63 -7.02
CA ALA A 32 12.01 -9.51 -6.48
C ALA A 32 11.93 -9.66 -4.95
N LEU A 33 11.62 -8.57 -4.23
CA LEU A 33 11.43 -8.59 -2.79
C LEU A 33 10.14 -9.30 -2.36
N TRP A 34 9.08 -9.18 -3.16
CA TRP A 34 7.76 -9.72 -2.82
C TRP A 34 7.53 -11.15 -3.30
N LEU A 35 8.21 -11.61 -4.34
CA LEU A 35 8.06 -12.95 -4.90
C LEU A 35 8.10 -14.07 -3.85
N PRO A 36 9.06 -14.12 -2.90
CA PRO A 36 9.05 -15.14 -1.85
C PRO A 36 7.90 -14.98 -0.84
N ARG A 37 7.35 -13.77 -0.69
CA ARG A 37 6.31 -13.43 0.29
C ARG A 37 4.90 -13.68 -0.21
N LEU A 38 4.68 -13.71 -1.52
CA LEU A 38 3.37 -14.01 -2.11
C LEU A 38 2.86 -15.42 -1.76
N GLN A 39 3.70 -16.26 -1.13
CA GLN A 39 3.31 -17.56 -0.63
C GLN A 39 2.56 -17.44 0.70
N GLY A 40 1.26 -17.76 0.69
CA GLY A 40 0.41 -17.80 1.88
C GLY A 40 -0.45 -16.56 2.11
N PRO A 41 -1.32 -16.58 3.14
CA PRO A 41 -2.19 -15.46 3.48
C PRO A 41 -1.44 -14.35 4.20
N ILE A 42 -1.96 -13.13 4.12
CA ILE A 42 -1.48 -11.98 4.91
C ILE A 42 -1.45 -12.32 6.41
N ASP A 43 -0.47 -11.74 7.11
CA ASP A 43 -0.27 -12.01 8.51
C ASP A 43 -1.28 -11.24 9.38
N LEU A 44 -2.05 -11.97 10.19
CA LEU A 44 -3.10 -11.46 11.08
C LEU A 44 -2.65 -11.32 12.54
N ARG A 45 -1.35 -11.47 12.85
CA ARG A 45 -0.85 -11.29 14.22
C ARG A 45 -1.11 -9.86 14.74
N TRP A 46 -1.16 -9.73 16.06
CA TRP A 46 -1.44 -8.47 16.78
C TRP A 46 -2.79 -7.85 16.36
N ASP A 47 -2.82 -6.54 16.10
CA ASP A 47 -4.03 -5.83 15.70
C ASP A 47 -4.59 -6.27 14.33
N GLY A 48 -3.83 -7.03 13.54
CA GLY A 48 -4.27 -7.50 12.22
C GLY A 48 -5.53 -8.38 12.30
N GLY A 49 -5.63 -9.20 13.35
CA GLY A 49 -6.82 -9.99 13.63
C GLY A 49 -8.04 -9.12 13.95
N VAL A 50 -7.84 -8.02 14.68
CA VAL A 50 -8.92 -7.08 15.03
C VAL A 50 -9.46 -6.40 13.78
N TYR A 51 -8.57 -5.91 12.91
CA TYR A 51 -8.98 -5.34 11.61
C TYR A 51 -9.74 -6.36 10.77
N TYR A 52 -9.32 -7.63 10.77
CA TYR A 52 -10.00 -8.69 10.04
C TYR A 52 -11.40 -8.96 10.57
N VAL A 53 -11.56 -9.08 11.90
CA VAL A 53 -12.88 -9.25 12.54
C VAL A 53 -13.80 -8.07 12.25
N LEU A 54 -13.28 -6.83 12.29
CA LEU A 54 -14.05 -5.65 11.96
C LEU A 54 -14.49 -5.64 10.47
N GLY A 55 -13.62 -6.11 9.57
CA GLY A 55 -13.97 -6.30 8.17
C GLY A 55 -15.09 -7.34 8.00
N THR A 56 -15.01 -8.45 8.73
CA THR A 56 -16.07 -9.47 8.74
C THR A 56 -17.40 -8.91 9.26
N SER A 57 -17.36 -8.13 10.34
CA SER A 57 -18.54 -7.45 10.90
C SER A 57 -19.24 -6.56 9.88
N ILE A 58 -18.47 -5.80 9.10
CA ILE A 58 -19.00 -4.98 8.01
C ILE A 58 -19.58 -5.87 6.90
N ALA A 59 -18.87 -6.92 6.49
CA ALA A 59 -19.32 -7.82 5.42
C ALA A 59 -20.61 -8.57 5.77
N GLU A 60 -20.79 -8.95 7.04
CA GLU A 60 -22.01 -9.60 7.55
C GLU A 60 -23.18 -8.61 7.76
N GLY A 61 -22.97 -7.30 7.56
CA GLY A 61 -23.98 -6.27 7.81
C GLY A 61 -24.20 -5.97 9.30
N LYS A 62 -23.31 -6.42 10.18
CA LYS A 62 -23.35 -6.19 11.64
C LYS A 62 -22.74 -4.84 12.06
N SER A 63 -22.50 -3.95 11.10
CA SER A 63 -21.85 -2.65 11.31
C SER A 63 -20.40 -2.80 11.78
N TYR A 64 -19.89 -1.85 12.58
CA TYR A 64 -18.48 -1.80 12.98
C TYR A 64 -18.29 -2.35 14.40
N ARG A 65 -18.46 -3.67 14.55
CA ARG A 65 -18.51 -4.37 15.85
C ARG A 65 -17.45 -5.45 15.99
N LEU A 66 -16.92 -5.62 17.19
CA LEU A 66 -16.00 -6.70 17.55
C LEU A 66 -16.80 -7.98 17.79
N LEU A 67 -16.88 -8.85 16.77
CA LEU A 67 -17.67 -10.08 16.82
C LEU A 67 -17.13 -11.12 17.82
N ASN A 68 -15.87 -10.97 18.23
CA ASN A 68 -15.20 -11.86 19.19
C ASN A 68 -15.51 -11.50 20.65
N GLU A 69 -16.05 -10.32 20.92
CA GLU A 69 -16.36 -9.86 22.27
C GLU A 69 -17.80 -10.20 22.66
N PRO A 70 -18.07 -10.52 23.93
CA PRO A 70 -19.43 -10.61 24.43
C PRO A 70 -20.19 -9.32 24.11
N SER A 71 -21.45 -9.44 23.67
CA SER A 71 -22.32 -8.32 23.24
C SER A 71 -21.95 -7.60 21.94
N GLU A 72 -20.97 -8.10 21.16
CA GLU A 72 -20.58 -7.52 19.86
C GLU A 72 -20.36 -5.99 19.96
N ILE A 73 -19.48 -5.57 20.86
CA ILE A 73 -19.30 -4.14 21.18
C ILE A 73 -18.87 -3.34 19.94
N GLN A 74 -19.32 -2.09 19.86
CA GLN A 74 -18.92 -1.20 18.77
C GLN A 74 -17.46 -0.76 18.95
N ALA A 75 -16.65 -0.88 17.91
CA ALA A 75 -15.28 -0.37 17.92
C ALA A 75 -15.26 1.11 17.57
N ASN A 76 -14.40 1.88 18.25
CA ASN A 76 -14.12 3.28 17.93
C ASN A 76 -12.62 3.61 17.85
N GLN A 77 -11.76 2.64 18.17
CA GLN A 77 -10.30 2.82 18.24
C GLN A 77 -9.61 2.61 16.89
N TYR A 78 -10.20 1.79 16.02
CA TYR A 78 -9.59 1.38 14.75
C TYR A 78 -10.14 2.20 13.59
N PRO A 79 -9.30 2.77 12.71
CA PRO A 79 -9.75 3.44 11.49
C PRO A 79 -10.50 2.47 10.54
N PRO A 80 -11.65 2.86 9.96
CA PRO A 80 -12.53 1.93 9.24
C PRO A 80 -12.09 1.57 7.82
N LEU A 81 -11.11 2.26 7.23
CA LEU A 81 -10.73 2.05 5.82
C LEU A 81 -10.21 0.63 5.54
N LEU A 82 -9.28 0.13 6.35
CA LEU A 82 -8.76 -1.23 6.18
C LEU A 82 -9.87 -2.28 6.39
N PRO A 83 -10.70 -2.21 7.45
CA PRO A 83 -11.87 -3.08 7.58
C PRO A 83 -12.82 -3.03 6.38
N LEU A 84 -13.07 -1.87 5.79
CA LEU A 84 -13.88 -1.76 4.57
C LEU A 84 -13.23 -2.49 3.37
N ILE A 85 -11.91 -2.37 3.22
CA ILE A 85 -11.16 -3.10 2.20
C ILE A 85 -11.29 -4.62 2.44
N ILE A 86 -11.12 -5.08 3.67
CA ILE A 86 -11.29 -6.49 4.05
C ILE A 86 -12.72 -6.96 3.74
N ALA A 87 -13.73 -6.20 4.12
CA ALA A 87 -15.12 -6.51 3.85
C ALA A 87 -15.37 -6.65 2.34
N ALA A 88 -14.84 -5.73 1.53
CA ALA A 88 -14.92 -5.82 0.07
C ALA A 88 -14.27 -7.11 -0.46
N HIS A 89 -13.10 -7.51 0.07
CA HIS A 89 -12.45 -8.76 -0.32
C HIS A 89 -13.31 -9.99 0.02
N GLN A 90 -13.91 -10.01 1.22
CA GLN A 90 -14.78 -11.09 1.65
C GLN A 90 -16.05 -11.18 0.80
N LEU A 91 -16.67 -10.04 0.47
CA LEU A 91 -17.84 -9.97 -0.40
C LEU A 91 -17.52 -10.42 -1.83
N VAL A 92 -16.39 -9.99 -2.40
CA VAL A 92 -15.96 -10.41 -3.75
C VAL A 92 -15.66 -11.91 -3.80
N LEU A 93 -15.03 -12.47 -2.75
CA LEU A 93 -14.69 -13.89 -2.70
C LEU A 93 -15.83 -14.78 -2.20
N GLY A 94 -16.90 -14.20 -1.65
CA GLY A 94 -18.02 -14.93 -1.07
C GLY A 94 -17.64 -15.76 0.17
N THR A 95 -16.57 -15.40 0.88
CA THR A 95 -16.08 -16.13 2.06
C THR A 95 -15.36 -15.22 3.04
N SER A 96 -15.41 -15.57 4.33
CA SER A 96 -14.65 -14.94 5.41
C SER A 96 -13.45 -15.78 5.86
N ASP A 97 -13.12 -16.87 5.16
CA ASP A 97 -11.96 -17.71 5.48
C ASP A 97 -10.65 -16.92 5.33
N PRO A 98 -9.90 -16.69 6.43
CA PRO A 98 -8.67 -15.89 6.41
C PRO A 98 -7.57 -16.50 5.54
N LEU A 99 -7.58 -17.81 5.26
CA LEU A 99 -6.59 -18.44 4.40
C LEU A 99 -6.80 -18.12 2.92
N ILE A 100 -8.06 -17.84 2.53
CA ILE A 100 -8.43 -17.50 1.15
C ILE A 100 -8.35 -15.98 0.98
N VAL A 101 -9.09 -15.24 1.81
CA VAL A 101 -9.17 -13.78 1.77
C VAL A 101 -7.80 -13.17 2.03
N GLY A 102 -7.04 -13.74 2.97
CA GLY A 102 -5.70 -13.28 3.31
C GLY A 102 -4.73 -13.33 2.13
N ARG A 103 -4.86 -14.26 1.18
CA ARG A 103 -4.00 -14.30 -0.02
C ARG A 103 -4.26 -13.11 -0.93
N LEU A 104 -5.54 -12.78 -1.13
CA LEU A 104 -5.91 -11.62 -1.94
C LEU A 104 -5.55 -10.31 -1.22
N LEU A 105 -5.73 -10.23 0.10
CA LEU A 105 -5.28 -9.09 0.90
C LEU A 105 -3.76 -8.90 0.81
N ARG A 106 -2.98 -9.99 0.83
CA ARG A 106 -1.54 -9.92 0.65
C ARG A 106 -1.16 -9.37 -0.72
N PHE A 107 -1.86 -9.80 -1.78
CA PHE A 107 -1.67 -9.21 -3.11
C PHE A 107 -2.01 -7.72 -3.13
N SER A 108 -3.12 -7.31 -2.52
CA SER A 108 -3.49 -5.90 -2.36
C SER A 108 -2.43 -5.10 -1.60
N SER A 109 -1.82 -5.68 -0.56
CA SER A 109 -0.70 -5.07 0.16
C SER A 109 0.55 -4.93 -0.72
N CYS A 110 0.86 -5.93 -1.56
CA CYS A 110 1.94 -5.85 -2.54
C CYS A 110 1.72 -4.70 -3.53
N VAL A 111 0.49 -4.53 -4.03
CA VAL A 111 0.13 -3.43 -4.94
C VAL A 111 0.24 -2.08 -4.23
N ALA A 112 -0.23 -1.98 -2.99
CA ALA A 112 -0.11 -0.77 -2.18
C ALA A 112 1.36 -0.40 -1.91
N PHE A 113 2.21 -1.39 -1.62
CA PHE A 113 3.64 -1.20 -1.43
C PHE A 113 4.32 -0.72 -2.72
N LEU A 114 3.97 -1.30 -3.88
CA LEU A 114 4.47 -0.83 -5.17
C LEU A 114 4.08 0.64 -5.43
N ALA A 115 2.81 0.98 -5.16
CA ALA A 115 2.32 2.35 -5.29
C ALA A 115 3.04 3.32 -4.34
N TYR A 116 3.31 2.92 -3.10
CA TYR A 116 4.09 3.68 -2.13
C TYR A 116 5.51 3.97 -2.64
N ILE A 117 6.21 2.98 -3.18
CA ILE A 117 7.57 3.15 -3.72
C ILE A 117 7.58 4.10 -4.92
N PHE A 118 6.60 3.98 -5.82
CA PHE A 118 6.46 4.90 -6.95
C PHE A 118 6.11 6.32 -6.49
N ALA A 119 5.25 6.48 -5.48
CA ALA A 119 4.90 7.77 -4.92
C ALA A 119 6.11 8.46 -4.25
N ILE A 120 6.92 7.71 -3.48
CA ILE A 120 8.18 8.23 -2.92
C ILE A 120 9.12 8.68 -4.02
N HIS A 121 9.32 7.86 -5.05
CA HIS A 121 10.20 8.23 -6.15
C HIS A 121 9.72 9.50 -6.85
N ALA A 122 8.42 9.56 -7.19
CA ALA A 122 7.81 10.73 -7.83
C ALA A 122 7.95 11.99 -6.97
N LEU A 123 7.79 11.89 -5.65
CA LEU A 123 7.98 13.00 -4.72
C LEU A 123 9.45 13.45 -4.68
N LEU A 124 10.39 12.52 -4.53
CA LEU A 124 11.81 12.83 -4.48
C LEU A 124 12.31 13.45 -5.78
N ARG A 125 11.76 13.06 -6.93
CA ARG A 125 12.11 13.64 -8.24
C ARG A 125 11.74 15.12 -8.35
N GLN A 126 10.85 15.65 -7.51
CA GLN A 126 10.53 17.08 -7.45
C GLN A 126 11.66 17.90 -6.82
N TYR A 127 12.52 17.28 -6.00
CA TYR A 127 13.54 17.98 -5.21
C TYR A 127 14.98 17.53 -5.50
N LEU A 128 15.16 16.31 -6.01
CA LEU A 128 16.47 15.69 -6.23
C LEU A 128 16.66 15.31 -7.70
N SER A 129 17.93 15.22 -8.12
CA SER A 129 18.25 14.63 -9.42
C SER A 129 17.81 13.16 -9.50
N SER A 130 17.63 12.67 -10.72
CA SER A 130 17.14 11.31 -11.00
C SER A 130 17.93 10.21 -10.27
N ALA A 131 19.26 10.28 -10.29
CA ALA A 131 20.13 9.30 -9.62
C ALA A 131 19.99 9.33 -8.09
N PHE A 132 19.96 10.52 -7.48
CA PHE A 132 19.80 10.66 -6.03
C PHE A 132 18.41 10.22 -5.58
N ALA A 133 17.36 10.62 -6.30
CA ALA A 133 15.99 10.17 -6.03
C ALA A 133 15.88 8.65 -6.09
N PHE A 134 16.49 8.01 -7.08
CA PHE A 134 16.51 6.56 -7.22
C PHE A 134 17.14 5.89 -6.00
N TRP A 135 18.37 6.28 -5.62
CA TRP A 135 19.05 5.66 -4.49
C TRP A 135 18.35 5.88 -3.15
N VAL A 136 17.81 7.07 -2.91
CA VAL A 136 17.00 7.32 -1.69
C VAL A 136 15.74 6.46 -1.69
N THR A 137 15.10 6.29 -2.86
CA THR A 137 13.94 5.38 -2.99
C THR A 137 14.34 3.92 -2.70
N VAL A 138 15.51 3.47 -3.17
CA VAL A 138 16.02 2.12 -2.88
C VAL A 138 16.28 1.95 -1.38
N VAL A 139 16.79 2.96 -0.68
CA VAL A 139 16.94 2.92 0.78
C VAL A 139 15.57 2.81 1.47
N SER A 140 14.56 3.57 1.01
CA SER A 140 13.18 3.46 1.52
C SER A 140 12.57 2.08 1.24
N LEU A 141 12.84 1.52 0.06
CA LEU A 141 12.40 0.17 -0.34
C LEU A 141 12.97 -0.91 0.58
N LEU A 142 14.24 -0.79 0.95
CA LEU A 142 14.96 -1.75 1.79
C LEU A 142 14.79 -1.48 3.29
N ASN A 143 13.99 -0.48 3.67
CA ASN A 143 13.70 -0.20 5.06
C ASN A 143 12.94 -1.37 5.70
N VAL A 144 13.57 -2.04 6.66
CA VAL A 144 13.04 -3.25 7.31
C VAL A 144 11.66 -3.04 7.95
N HIS A 145 11.39 -1.85 8.48
CA HIS A 145 10.13 -1.57 9.15
C HIS A 145 8.98 -1.47 8.13
N THR A 146 9.22 -0.79 7.01
CA THR A 146 8.26 -0.69 5.90
C THR A 146 8.01 -2.09 5.31
N TYR A 147 9.09 -2.86 5.14
CA TYR A 147 9.00 -4.25 4.69
C TYR A 147 8.14 -5.11 5.62
N PHE A 148 8.39 -5.05 6.94
CA PHE A 148 7.66 -5.81 7.93
C PHE A 148 6.17 -5.42 8.01
N LEU A 149 5.87 -4.12 8.10
CA LEU A 149 4.49 -3.63 8.15
C LEU A 149 3.69 -3.98 6.89
N SER A 150 4.36 -4.08 5.74
CA SER A 150 3.70 -4.45 4.49
C SER A 150 3.22 -5.89 4.44
N ASP A 151 3.72 -6.78 5.31
CA ASP A 151 3.28 -8.17 5.36
C ASP A 151 2.13 -8.40 6.35
N LEU A 152 1.90 -7.42 7.23
CA LEU A 152 0.84 -7.45 8.22
C LEU A 152 -0.45 -6.86 7.67
N CYS A 153 -1.58 -7.37 8.15
CA CYS A 153 -2.90 -6.80 7.90
C CYS A 153 -3.10 -5.52 8.71
N PHE A 154 -2.26 -4.52 8.44
CA PHE A 154 -2.17 -3.27 9.17
C PHE A 154 -2.51 -2.09 8.24
N PRO A 155 -2.97 -0.96 8.82
CA PRO A 155 -3.34 0.21 8.04
C PRO A 155 -2.13 0.84 7.34
N ASP A 156 -0.93 0.69 7.88
CA ASP A 156 0.25 1.49 7.51
C ASP A 156 0.55 1.54 6.01
N MET A 157 0.39 0.44 5.28
CA MET A 157 0.60 0.43 3.82
C MET A 157 -0.60 0.96 3.01
N LEU A 158 -1.82 0.83 3.54
CA LEU A 158 -3.04 1.29 2.87
C LEU A 158 -3.38 2.75 3.19
N PHE A 159 -2.75 3.34 4.22
CA PHE A 159 -2.97 4.71 4.67
C PHE A 159 -2.03 5.76 4.07
N VAL A 160 -1.09 5.36 3.22
CA VAL A 160 -0.10 6.27 2.61
C VAL A 160 -0.75 7.40 1.80
N THR A 161 -1.96 7.22 1.27
CA THR A 161 -2.55 8.17 0.30
C THR A 161 -3.33 9.35 0.91
N ARG A 162 -3.41 9.50 2.24
CA ARG A 162 -4.11 10.64 2.85
C ARG A 162 -3.39 11.26 4.06
N MET A 163 -2.16 11.72 3.85
CA MET A 163 -1.58 12.78 4.68
C MET A 163 -1.75 14.14 3.99
N THR A 164 -2.95 14.71 4.05
CA THR A 164 -3.12 16.15 3.85
C THR A 164 -2.72 16.86 5.15
N PRO A 165 -1.88 17.90 5.13
CA PRO A 165 -1.62 18.73 6.31
C PRO A 165 -2.89 19.54 6.61
N GLY A 166 -3.77 18.95 7.42
CA GLY A 166 -5.04 19.53 7.84
C GLY A 166 -5.14 19.46 9.35
N ARG A 167 -5.25 20.64 9.96
CA ARG A 167 -5.34 20.96 11.39
C ARG A 167 -6.14 19.91 12.18
N VAL A 168 -5.47 19.24 13.13
CA VAL A 168 -6.13 18.36 14.11
C VAL A 168 -6.75 19.26 15.17
N GLU A 169 -8.07 19.44 15.12
CA GLU A 169 -8.84 20.00 16.23
C GLU A 169 -9.36 18.83 17.07
N TRP A 170 -8.76 18.64 18.23
CA TRP A 170 -9.26 17.72 19.25
C TRP A 170 -10.47 18.38 19.93
N VAL A 171 -11.65 17.80 19.77
CA VAL A 171 -12.81 18.08 20.62
C VAL A 171 -12.92 16.92 21.59
N TYR A 172 -12.77 17.24 22.88
CA TYR A 172 -12.95 16.33 24.03
C TYR A 172 -14.40 15.86 24.16
#